data_AF-A0A381PMR0-F1
#
_entry.id   AF-A0A381PMR0-F1
#
_cell.length_a   1.000
_cell.length_b   1.000
_cell.length_c   1.000
_cell.angle_alpha   90.00
_cell.angle_beta   90.00
_cell.angle_gamma   90.00
#
_symmetry.space_group_name_H-M   'P 1'
#
loop_
_entity.id
_entity.type
_entity.pdbx_description
1 polymer ?
#
loop_
_entity_poly.entity_id
_entity_poly.type
_entity_poly.pdbx_seq_one_letter_code
_entity_poly.pdbx_strand_id
1 'polypeptide(L)'
;MQLATRFWTGNVQLGFGSRAVVFSVDSGDFVDVVECESDVANDEDHFGFQASVAACRQALTRRVSSTVDVDSVTRTEDIVRTGNRDTH
;
A
#
# COMPACT_ATOMS: atom_id res chain seq x y z
N MET A 1 23.97 -20.71 1.03
CA MET A 1 22.61 -20.61 1.61
C MET A 1 22.21 -19.15 1.57
N GLN A 2 21.32 -18.78 0.67
CA GLN A 2 20.77 -17.42 0.56
C GLN A 2 19.51 -17.41 1.43
N LEU A 3 19.57 -16.75 2.59
CA LEU A 3 18.43 -16.63 3.50
C LEU A 3 17.27 -16.00 2.75
N ALA A 4 16.16 -16.74 2.66
CA ALA A 4 14.89 -16.19 2.25
C ALA A 4 14.51 -15.05 3.20
N THR A 5 14.01 -13.96 2.60
CA THR A 5 13.32 -12.81 3.23
C THR A 5 14.12 -11.97 4.22
N ARG A 6 14.81 -10.94 3.70
CA ARG A 6 15.09 -9.74 4.50
C ARG A 6 13.75 -9.15 4.90
N PHE A 7 13.51 -9.02 6.19
CA PHE A 7 12.35 -8.30 6.67
C PHE A 7 12.46 -6.82 6.24
N TRP A 8 11.34 -6.22 5.85
CA TRP A 8 11.30 -4.87 5.28
C TRP A 8 11.07 -3.84 6.38
N THR A 9 11.79 -2.71 6.30
CA THR A 9 11.66 -1.57 7.20
C THR A 9 11.32 -0.34 6.36
N GLY A 10 10.35 0.46 6.78
CA GLY A 10 9.93 1.65 6.06
C GLY A 10 8.48 2.03 6.39
N ASN A 11 7.99 3.07 5.72
CA ASN A 11 6.62 3.55 5.89
C ASN A 11 5.76 3.11 4.70
N VAL A 12 4.64 2.43 4.97
CA VAL A 12 3.63 2.09 3.98
C VAL A 12 2.45 3.05 4.06
N GLN A 13 2.18 3.78 2.99
CA GLN A 13 1.03 4.68 2.91
C GLN A 13 -0.12 4.05 2.12
N LEU A 14 -1.30 4.01 2.72
CA LEU A 14 -2.55 3.64 2.03
C LEU A 14 -3.47 4.86 1.97
N GLY A 15 -3.59 5.44 0.78
CA GLY A 15 -4.38 6.63 0.52
C GLY A 15 -5.76 6.33 -0.08
N PHE A 16 -6.78 6.98 0.46
CA PHE A 16 -8.20 6.80 0.15
C PHE A 16 -8.91 8.16 0.03
N GLY A 17 -9.04 8.69 -1.18
CA GLY A 17 -9.62 10.02 -1.38
C GLY A 17 -8.76 11.10 -0.75
N SER A 18 -9.27 11.84 0.24
CA SER A 18 -8.51 12.90 0.94
C SER A 18 -7.82 12.43 2.23
N ARG A 19 -7.93 11.14 2.58
CA ARG A 19 -7.36 10.56 3.81
C ARG A 19 -6.33 9.49 3.48
N ALA A 20 -5.29 9.39 4.28
CA ALA A 20 -4.32 8.33 4.22
C ALA A 20 -4.09 7.71 5.60
N VAL A 21 -3.68 6.45 5.58
CA VAL A 21 -3.17 5.74 6.74
C VAL A 21 -1.72 5.36 6.44
N VAL A 22 -0.80 5.74 7.33
CA VAL A 22 0.62 5.40 7.24
C VAL A 22 0.92 4.35 8.29
N PHE A 23 1.51 3.23 7.85
CA PHE A 23 2.01 2.16 8.70
C PHE A 23 3.52 2.26 8.75
N SER A 24 4.08 2.39 9.94
CA SER A 24 5.52 2.23 10.12
C SER A 24 5.81 0.75 10.36
N VAL A 25 6.74 0.21 9.56
CA VAL A 25 7.18 -1.18 9.65
C VAL A 25 8.66 -1.18 10.00
N ASP A 26 9.03 -1.95 11.01
CA ASP A 26 10.42 -2.23 11.34
C ASP A 26 10.66 -3.74 11.32
N SER A 27 11.57 -4.17 10.46
CA SER A 27 11.97 -5.57 10.35
C SER A 27 10.76 -6.50 10.20
N GLY A 28 9.79 -6.06 9.38
CA GLY A 28 8.57 -6.80 9.07
C GLY A 28 7.47 -6.68 10.12
N ASP A 29 7.72 -6.07 11.26
CA ASP A 29 6.74 -5.83 12.32
C ASP A 29 6.09 -4.46 12.15
N PHE A 30 4.77 -4.39 12.32
CA PHE A 30 4.05 -3.11 12.38
C PHE A 30 4.29 -2.45 13.75
N VAL A 31 4.94 -1.29 13.75
CA VAL A 31 5.31 -0.57 14.98
C VAL A 31 4.40 0.62 15.27
N ASP A 32 3.83 1.25 14.25
CA ASP A 32 2.93 2.39 14.41
C ASP A 32 1.94 2.52 13.25
N VAL A 33 0.81 3.18 13.51
CA VAL A 33 -0.25 3.48 12.53
C VAL A 33 -0.81 4.88 12.77
N VAL A 34 -0.70 5.74 11.77
CA VAL A 34 -1.17 7.13 11.83
C VAL A 34 -2.16 7.42 10.72
N GLU A 35 -3.30 8.05 11.04
CA GLU A 35 -4.20 8.63 10.06
C GLU A 35 -3.84 10.10 9.79
N CYS A 36 -3.80 10.49 8.52
CA CYS A 36 -3.47 11.84 8.10
C CYS A 36 -4.21 12.21 6.79
N GLU A 37 -4.06 13.45 6.35
CA GLU A 37 -4.53 13.87 5.03
C GLU A 37 -3.62 13.31 3.93
N SER A 38 -4.21 12.88 2.81
CA SER A 38 -3.46 12.20 1.72
C SER A 38 -2.32 13.03 1.17
N ASP A 39 -2.50 14.34 1.06
CA ASP A 39 -1.50 15.25 0.50
C ASP A 39 -0.29 15.41 1.43
N VAL A 40 -0.49 15.24 2.73
CA VAL A 40 0.56 15.29 3.76
C VAL A 40 1.35 13.98 3.77
N ALA A 41 0.74 12.87 3.36
CA ALA A 41 1.37 11.56 3.40
C ALA A 41 2.23 11.24 2.16
N ASN A 42 2.25 12.08 1.12
CA ASN A 42 3.10 11.92 -0.06
C ASN A 42 4.54 12.41 0.19
N ASP A 43 5.14 12.05 1.32
CA ASP A 43 6.55 12.27 1.58
C ASP A 43 7.41 11.29 0.76
N GLU A 44 8.62 11.72 0.36
CA GLU A 44 9.54 10.92 -0.47
C GLU A 44 9.94 9.58 0.17
N ASP A 45 9.78 9.45 1.48
CA ASP A 45 10.13 8.27 2.29
C ASP A 45 9.00 7.22 2.40
N HIS A 46 7.86 7.43 1.74
CA HIS A 46 6.70 6.55 1.82
C HIS A 46 6.51 5.72 0.55
N PHE A 47 6.27 4.42 0.72
CA PHE A 47 5.87 3.52 -0.36
C PHE A 47 4.40 3.12 -0.20
N GLY A 48 3.63 3.01 -1.28
CA GLY A 48 2.27 2.50 -1.18
C GLY A 48 1.38 2.83 -2.37
N PHE A 49 0.17 3.31 -2.10
CA PHE A 49 -0.76 3.74 -3.14
C PHE A 49 -1.72 4.83 -2.68
N GLN A 50 -2.25 5.57 -3.66
CA GLN A 50 -3.39 6.45 -3.55
C GLN A 50 -4.53 5.89 -4.41
N ALA A 51 -5.74 5.84 -3.84
CA ALA A 51 -6.92 5.33 -4.53
C ALA A 51 -8.17 6.17 -4.25
N SER A 52 -9.13 6.14 -5.18
CA SER A 52 -10.48 6.62 -4.88
C SER A 52 -11.14 5.70 -3.83
N VAL A 53 -12.04 6.25 -3.01
CA VAL A 53 -12.78 5.45 -2.00
C VAL A 53 -13.56 4.31 -2.66
N ALA A 54 -14.12 4.57 -3.85
CA ALA A 54 -14.84 3.56 -4.62
C ALA A 54 -13.93 2.42 -5.09
N ALA A 55 -12.76 2.74 -5.63
CA ALA A 55 -11.75 1.78 -6.05
C ALA A 55 -11.25 0.91 -4.89
N CYS A 56 -10.92 1.53 -3.76
CA CYS A 56 -10.50 0.80 -2.57
C CYS A 56 -11.61 -0.13 -2.06
N ARG A 57 -12.84 0.37 -1.95
CA ARG A 57 -13.99 -0.44 -1.53
C ARG A 57 -14.18 -1.63 -2.46
N GLN A 58 -14.10 -1.43 -3.78
CA GLN A 58 -14.19 -2.51 -4.75
C GLN A 58 -13.06 -3.53 -4.56
N ALA A 59 -11.82 -3.08 -4.37
CA ALA A 59 -10.67 -3.95 -4.15
C ALA A 59 -10.80 -4.79 -2.88
N LEU A 60 -11.22 -4.19 -1.75
CA LEU A 60 -11.38 -4.87 -0.47
C LEU A 60 -12.57 -5.82 -0.42
N THR A 61 -13.65 -5.50 -1.16
CA THR A 61 -14.87 -6.33 -1.19
C THR A 61 -14.81 -7.44 -2.23
N ARG A 62 -13.96 -7.31 -3.25
CA ARG A 62 -13.74 -8.37 -4.24
C ARG A 62 -13.01 -9.51 -3.52
N ARG A 63 -13.72 -10.61 -3.25
CA ARG A 63 -13.08 -11.88 -2.89
C ARG A 63 -12.21 -12.30 -4.07
N VAL A 64 -10.91 -12.08 -3.96
CA VAL A 64 -9.94 -12.64 -4.90
C VAL A 64 -9.89 -14.13 -4.58
N SER A 65 -10.62 -14.94 -5.35
CA SER A 65 -10.39 -16.40 -5.34
C SER A 65 -8.93 -16.63 -5.74
N SER A 66 -8.22 -17.54 -5.07
CA SER A 66 -6.79 -17.80 -5.27
C SER A 66 -6.40 -18.27 -6.68
N THR A 67 -7.38 -18.38 -7.57
CA THR A 67 -7.27 -18.79 -8.98
C THR A 67 -7.45 -17.64 -9.97
N VAL A 68 -7.67 -16.42 -9.50
CA VAL A 68 -7.85 -15.25 -10.36
C VAL A 68 -6.47 -14.76 -10.79
N ASP A 69 -6.22 -14.85 -12.09
CA ASP A 69 -5.05 -14.26 -12.75
C ASP A 69 -4.90 -12.81 -12.30
N VAL A 70 -3.74 -12.44 -11.76
CA VAL A 70 -3.49 -11.10 -11.18
C VAL A 70 -3.70 -10.03 -12.25
N ASP A 71 -3.52 -10.36 -13.52
CA ASP A 71 -3.80 -9.50 -14.68
C ASP A 71 -5.31 -9.31 -14.98
N SER A 72 -6.17 -10.20 -14.45
CA SER A 72 -7.64 -10.12 -14.55
C SER A 72 -8.31 -9.43 -13.36
N VAL A 73 -7.54 -9.08 -12.32
CA VAL A 73 -7.92 -8.07 -11.34
C VAL A 73 -7.79 -6.73 -12.05
N THR A 74 -8.78 -6.48 -12.92
CA THR A 74 -9.14 -5.25 -13.59
C THR A 74 -8.31 -4.09 -13.05
N ARG A 75 -7.35 -3.62 -13.85
CA ARG A 75 -6.66 -2.34 -13.66
C ARG A 75 -7.66 -1.39 -13.04
N THR A 76 -7.56 -1.21 -11.73
CA THR A 76 -8.45 -0.30 -11.04
C THR A 76 -7.82 1.04 -11.37
N GLU A 77 -8.35 1.69 -12.41
CA GLU A 77 -7.73 2.84 -13.09
C GLU A 77 -7.39 3.97 -12.11
N ASP A 78 -8.03 3.96 -10.95
CA ASP A 78 -7.88 4.90 -9.85
C ASP A 78 -6.83 4.52 -8.79
N ILE A 79 -6.17 3.35 -8.85
CA ILE A 79 -5.12 2.99 -7.90
C ILE A 79 -3.76 3.37 -8.48
N VAL A 80 -3.16 4.43 -7.93
CA VAL A 80 -1.84 4.93 -8.31
C VAL A 80 -0.82 4.52 -7.25
N ARG A 81 0.23 3.81 -7.65
CA ARG A 81 1.35 3.48 -6.73
C ARG A 81 2.16 4.73 -6.38
N THR A 82 2.59 4.83 -5.14
CA THR A 82 3.45 5.90 -4.63
C THR A 82 4.77 5.33 -4.09
N GLY A 83 5.84 6.12 -4.24
CA GLY A 83 7.18 5.75 -3.77
C GLY A 83 7.82 4.53 -4.43
N ASN A 84 8.97 4.13 -3.90
CA ASN A 84 9.67 2.92 -4.29
C ASN A 84 9.92 2.05 -3.05
N ARG A 85 9.55 0.76 -3.12
CA ARG A 85 9.82 -0.16 -2.03
C ARG A 85 11.32 -0.46 -1.88
N ASP A 86 12.02 -0.50 -3.01
CA ASP A 86 13.42 -0.97 -3.08
C ASP A 86 14.43 0.10 -2.63
N THR A 87 13.97 1.33 -2.35
CA THR A 87 14.79 2.38 -1.74
C THR A 87 14.94 2.21 -0.22
N HIS A 88 14.26 1.23 0.39
CA HIS A 88 14.30 0.95 1.83
C HIS A 88 14.70 -0.50 2.14
#